data_AF-A0A830CDD9-F1
#
_entry.id   AF-A0A830CDD9-F1
#
_cell.length_a   1.000
_cell.length_b   1.000
_cell.length_c   1.000
_cell.angle_alpha   90.00
_cell.angle_beta   90.00
_cell.angle_gamma   90.00
#
_symmetry.space_group_name_H-M   'P 1'
#
loop_
_entity.id
_entity.type
_entity.pdbx_description
1 polymer ?
#
loop_
_entity_poly.entity_id
_entity_poly.type
_entity_poly.pdbx_seq_one_letter_code
_entity_poly.pdbx_strand_id
1 'polypeptide(L)' 'MNLWKSTMFFCHFWWGHKQAAFEVFSKEITERYCGEDRSCVWKATPNGIILVGDMAYDHFYPWR' A
#
# COMPACT_ATOMS: atom_id res chain seq x y z
N MET A 1 -20.30 -5.06 -9.27
CA MET A 1 -20.25 -5.71 -7.94
C MET A 1 -18.99 -6.56 -7.89
N ASN A 2 -18.02 -6.28 -7.01
CA ASN A 2 -16.75 -7.00 -6.92
C ASN A 2 -16.90 -8.27 -6.05
N LEU A 3 -17.63 -9.26 -6.56
CA LEU A 3 -18.02 -10.47 -5.81
C LEU A 3 -16.82 -11.34 -5.40
N TRP A 4 -15.72 -11.28 -6.16
CA TRP A 4 -14.53 -12.10 -5.96
C TRP A 4 -13.38 -11.36 -5.26
N LYS A 5 -13.61 -10.10 -4.83
CA LYS A 5 -12.58 -9.19 -4.30
C LYS A 5 -11.35 -9.08 -5.22
N SER A 6 -11.54 -9.11 -6.54
CA SER A 6 -10.44 -9.12 -7.51
C SER A 6 -10.00 -7.72 -7.94
N THR A 7 -10.80 -6.68 -7.64
CA THR A 7 -10.42 -5.29 -7.91
C THR A 7 -9.17 -4.93 -7.12
N MET A 8 -8.15 -4.48 -7.86
CA MET A 8 -6.92 -3.92 -7.34
C MET A 8 -6.95 -2.40 -7.50
N PHE A 9 -6.35 -1.69 -6.56
CA PHE A 9 -6.09 -0.26 -6.69
C PHE A 9 -4.59 -0.01 -6.61
N PHE A 10 -4.13 0.86 -7.50
CA PHE A 10 -2.76 1.30 -7.56
C PHE A 10 -2.72 2.81 -7.32
N CYS A 11 -1.71 3.27 -6.60
CA CYS A 11 -1.40 4.69 -6.53
C CYS A 11 -0.02 4.96 -7.09
N HIS A 12 0.07 6.07 -7.81
CA HIS A 12 1.31 6.66 -8.23
C HIS A 12 1.48 7.97 -7.45
N PHE A 13 2.50 8.03 -6.62
CA PHE A 13 2.85 9.20 -5.82
C PHE A 13 4.11 9.86 -6.34
N TRP A 14 4.12 11.19 -6.29
CA TRP A 14 5.27 12.02 -6.60
C TRP A 14 5.66 12.84 -5.37
N TRP A 15 6.97 12.93 -5.11
CA TRP A 15 7.55 13.80 -4.10
C TRP A 15 8.73 14.56 -4.69
N GLY A 16 8.45 15.77 -5.19
CA GLY A 16 9.43 16.52 -5.98
C GLY A 16 9.78 15.77 -7.26
N HIS A 17 11.07 15.43 -7.44
CA HIS A 17 11.56 14.64 -8.58
C HIS A 17 11.50 13.13 -8.35
N LYS A 18 11.11 12.68 -7.14
CA LYS A 18 10.98 11.26 -6.79
C LYS A 18 9.59 10.75 -7.10
N GLN A 19 9.47 9.47 -7.43
CA GLN A 19 8.17 8.84 -7.64
C GLN A 19 8.11 7.38 -7.15
N ALA A 20 6.93 6.92 -6.76
CA ALA A 20 6.68 5.52 -6.46
C ALA A 20 5.28 5.14 -6.96
N ALA A 21 5.21 4.04 -7.69
CA ALA A 21 3.95 3.43 -8.12
C ALA A 21 3.84 2.05 -7.47
N PHE A 22 2.74 1.81 -6.78
CA PHE A 22 2.54 0.59 -6.00
C PHE A 22 1.07 0.23 -5.85
N GLU A 23 0.82 -1.02 -5.52
CA GLU A 23 -0.51 -1.55 -5.20
C GLU A 23 -0.90 -1.07 -3.80
N VAL A 24 -1.92 -0.22 -3.69
CA VAL A 24 -2.41 0.30 -2.40
C VAL A 24 -3.48 -0.60 -1.78
N PHE A 25 -4.16 -1.38 -2.62
CA PHE A 25 -5.23 -2.26 -2.19
C PHE A 25 -5.33 -3.47 -3.11
N SER A 26 -5.31 -4.63 -2.48
CA SER A 26 -5.71 -5.91 -3.05
C SER A 26 -6.29 -6.78 -1.94
N LYS A 27 -6.99 -7.84 -2.32
CA LYS A 27 -7.52 -8.81 -1.36
C LYS A 27 -6.41 -9.31 -0.42
N GLU A 28 -5.24 -9.62 -0.98
CA GLU A 28 -4.09 -10.11 -0.22
C GLU A 28 -3.54 -9.07 0.75
N ILE A 29 -3.34 -7.82 0.29
CA ILE A 29 -2.88 -6.72 1.15
C ILE A 29 -3.83 -6.50 2.32
N THR A 30 -5.14 -6.39 2.03
CA THR A 30 -6.15 -6.09 3.04
C THR A 30 -6.39 -7.22 4.03
N GLU A 31 -6.37 -8.48 3.58
CA GLU A 31 -6.64 -9.63 4.45
C GLU A 31 -5.46 -10.00 5.35
N ARG A 32 -4.22 -9.64 4.97
CA ARG A 32 -3.01 -10.03 5.72
C ARG A 32 -2.39 -8.91 6.53
N TYR A 33 -2.43 -7.67 6.05
CA TYR A 33 -1.57 -6.60 6.58
C TYR A 33 -2.34 -5.40 7.14
N CYS A 34 -3.65 -5.34 6.92
CA CYS A 34 -4.48 -4.21 7.31
C CYS A 34 -5.29 -4.55 8.57
N GLY A 35 -5.75 -3.51 9.29
CA GLY A 35 -6.44 -3.66 10.57
C GLY A 35 -7.78 -4.42 10.45
N GLU A 36 -8.39 -4.75 11.60
CA GLU A 36 -9.68 -5.46 11.65
C GLU A 36 -10.81 -4.73 10.88
N ASP A 37 -10.71 -3.41 10.78
CA ASP A 37 -11.61 -2.54 10.02
C ASP A 37 -11.34 -2.54 8.51
N ARG A 38 -10.36 -3.35 8.05
CA ARG A 38 -9.85 -3.41 6.67
C ARG A 38 -9.27 -2.09 6.19
N SER A 39 -8.90 -1.19 7.10
CA SER A 39 -8.19 0.03 6.76
C SER A 39 -6.68 -0.24 6.71
N CYS A 40 -6.07 0.24 5.62
CA CYS A 40 -4.63 0.16 5.39
C CYS A 40 -4.07 1.57 5.51
N VAL A 41 -3.12 1.79 6.42
CA VAL A 41 -2.47 3.09 6.58
C VAL A 41 -1.13 3.05 5.87
N TRP A 42 -0.98 3.83 4.80
CA TRP A 42 0.30 3.98 4.09
C TRP A 42 0.99 5.26 4.54
N LYS A 43 2.29 5.18 4.83
CA LYS A 43 3.11 6.31 5.27
C LYS A 43 4.20 6.63 4.26
N ALA A 44 4.26 7.88 3.84
CA ALA A 44 5.41 8.40 3.09
C ALA A 44 6.58 8.71 4.04
N THR A 45 7.76 8.20 3.69
CA THR A 45 9.01 8.39 4.43
C THR A 45 10.10 8.90 3.48
N PRO A 46 11.21 9.51 3.96
CA PRO A 46 12.30 9.97 3.10
C PRO A 46 12.87 8.91 2.13
N ASN A 47 12.73 7.63 2.48
CA ASN A 47 13.27 6.49 1.71
C ASN A 47 12.23 5.85 0.76
N GLY A 48 10.94 5.99 1.05
CA GLY A 48 9.89 5.41 0.22
C GLY A 48 8.52 5.45 0.90
N ILE A 49 7.60 4.66 0.37
CA ILE A 49 6.28 4.43 0.98
C ILE A 49 6.31 3.10 1.74
N ILE A 50 5.81 3.11 2.98
CA ILE A 50 5.64 1.90 3.79
C ILE A 50 4.15 1.69 4.13
N LEU A 51 3.71 0.44 4.18
CA LEU A 51 2.46 0.09 4.84
C LEU A 51 2.68 0.10 6.35
N VAL A 52 1.74 0.65 7.12
CA VAL A 52 1.76 0.67 8.58
C VAL A 52 0.77 -0.39 9.08
N GLY A 53 1.30 -1.39 9.77
CA GLY A 53 0.58 -2.55 10.32
C GLY A 53 1.57 -3.47 11.05
N ASP A 54 1.07 -4.55 11.66
CA ASP A 54 1.90 -5.45 12.48
C ASP A 54 3.01 -6.17 11.70
N MET A 55 2.89 -6.25 10.37
CA MET A 55 3.87 -6.83 9.44
C MET A 55 4.29 -5.83 8.34
N ALA A 56 4.32 -4.54 8.68
CA ALA A 56 4.64 -3.39 7.81
C ALA A 56 5.91 -3.52 6.94
N TYR A 57 6.91 -4.27 7.41
CA TYR A 57 8.24 -4.31 6.78
C TYR A 57 8.26 -4.99 5.40
N ASP A 58 7.28 -5.84 5.09
CA ASP A 58 7.23 -6.56 3.81
C ASP A 58 6.74 -5.69 2.64
N HIS A 59 5.99 -4.61 2.93
CA HIS A 59 5.43 -3.71 1.93
C HIS A 59 6.11 -2.34 1.96
N PHE A 60 7.36 -2.32 1.49
CA PHE A 60 8.13 -1.11 1.27
C PHE A 60 8.35 -0.84 -0.23
N TYR A 61 7.98 0.36 -0.67
CA TYR A 61 8.16 0.83 -2.03
C TYR A 61 9.15 2.00 -2.03
N PRO A 62 10.42 1.77 -2.40
CA PRO A 62 11.41 2.83 -2.44
C PRO A 62 11.05 3.87 -3.49
N TRP A 63 11.45 5.11 -3.23
CA TRP A 63 11.41 6.15 -4.25
C TRP A 63 12.28 5.77 -5.45
N ARG A 64 11.79 6.05 -6.65
CA ARG A 64 12.54 6.06 -7.91
C ARG A 64 12.84 7.48 -8.35
#